data_AF-A0A955TBN3-F1
#
_entry.id   AF-A0A955TBN3-F1
#
_cell.length_a   1.000
_cell.length_b   1.000
_cell.length_c   1.000
_cell.angle_alpha   90.00
_cell.angle_beta   90.00
_cell.angle_gamma   90.00
#
_symmetry.space_group_name_H-M   'P 1'
#
loop_
_entity.id
_entity.type
_entity.pdbx_description
1 polymer ?
#
loop_
_entity_poly.entity_id
_entity_poly.type
_entity_poly.pdbx_seq_one_letter_code
_entity_poly.pdbx_strand_id
1 'polypeptide(L)' 'MSLRVFHLIFISLSVVVCLFTGGWGYWASRTDGQTQFLVVAFCGFLGAIWLSYYGFRAYSKLFGHRGGHA' A
#
# COMPACT_ATOMS: atom_id res chain seq x y z
N MET A 1 -18.59 4.90 -12.34
CA MET A 1 -18.19 4.49 -10.98
C MET A 1 -18.04 5.73 -10.11
N SER A 2 -18.43 5.69 -8.83
CA SER A 2 -18.18 6.81 -7.91
C SER A 2 -16.67 7.03 -7.74
N LEU A 3 -16.21 8.28 -7.87
CA LEU A 3 -14.80 8.68 -7.75
C LEU A 3 -14.13 8.11 -6.48
N ARG A 4 -14.91 7.96 -5.40
CA ARG A 4 -14.46 7.44 -4.11
C ARG A 4 -14.15 5.93 -4.15
N VAL A 5 -14.94 5.16 -4.88
CA VAL A 5 -14.75 3.71 -5.03
C VAL A 5 -13.53 3.43 -5.90
N PHE A 6 -13.37 4.18 -6.99
CA PHE A 6 -12.17 4.09 -7.83
C PHE A 6 -10.90 4.39 -7.04
N HIS A 7 -10.93 5.43 -6.20
CA HIS A 7 -9.79 5.80 -5.35
C HIS A 7 -9.39 4.69 -4.37
N LEU A 8 -10.36 4.01 -3.74
CA LEU A 8 -10.08 2.87 -2.85
C LEU A 8 -9.46 1.68 -3.59
N ILE A 9 -9.99 1.35 -4.77
CA ILE A 9 -9.43 0.28 -5.62
C ILE A 9 -8.00 0.62 -6.03
N PHE A 10 -7.75 1.87 -6.42
CA PHE A 10 -6.42 2.35 -6.78
C PHE A 10 -5.44 2.21 -5.61
N ILE A 11 -5.81 2.64 -4.40
CA ILE A 11 -4.96 2.45 -3.21
C ILE A 11 -4.66 0.98 -2.98
N SER A 12 -5.66 0.10 -3.07
CA SER A 12 -5.48 -1.34 -2.86
C SER A 12 -4.51 -1.95 -3.89
N LEU A 13 -4.64 -1.59 -5.16
CA LEU A 13 -3.72 -2.02 -6.22
C LEU A 13 -2.31 -1.50 -5.95
N SER A 14 -2.16 -0.24 -5.57
CA SER A 14 -0.87 0.35 -5.25
C SER A 14 -0.20 -0.32 -4.04
N VAL A 15 -0.94 -0.73 -3.00
CA VAL A 15 -0.40 -1.52 -1.89
C VAL A 15 0.17 -2.85 -2.38
N VAL A 16 -0.57 -3.57 -3.23
CA VAL A 16 -0.10 -4.85 -3.80
C VAL A 16 1.16 -4.65 -4.63
N VAL A 17 1.21 -3.60 -5.46
CA VAL A 17 2.40 -3.26 -6.23
C VAL A 17 3.58 -2.93 -5.30
N CYS A 18 3.39 -2.13 -4.26
CA CYS A 18 4.43 -1.82 -3.28
C CYS A 18 4.98 -3.07 -2.58
N LEU A 19 4.11 -4.02 -2.20
CA LEU A 19 4.53 -5.30 -1.61
C LEU A 19 5.30 -6.16 -2.61
N PHE A 20 4.85 -6.19 -3.87
CA PHE A 20 5.52 -6.94 -4.93
C PHE A 20 6.90 -6.35 -5.23
N THR A 21 7.01 -5.03 -5.37
CA THR A 21 8.28 -4.32 -5.54
C THR A 21 9.19 -4.49 -4.33
N GLY A 22 8.63 -4.44 -3.11
CA GLY A 22 9.36 -4.66 -1.87
C GLY A 22 9.97 -6.07 -1.79
N GLY A 23 9.16 -7.09 -2.09
CA GLY A 23 9.57 -8.49 -2.14
C GLY A 23 10.59 -8.77 -3.25
N TRP A 24 10.38 -8.21 -4.45
CA TRP A 24 11.34 -8.30 -5.55
C TRP A 24 12.67 -7.65 -5.19
N GLY A 25 12.65 -6.43 -4.63
CA GLY A 25 13.87 -5.76 -4.17
C GLY A 25 14.61 -6.57 -3.11
N TYR A 26 13.89 -7.22 -2.19
CA TYR A 26 14.51 -8.08 -1.19
C TYR A 26 15.18 -9.31 -1.84
N TRP A 27 14.48 -9.97 -2.75
CA TRP A 27 15.03 -11.12 -3.48
C TRP A 27 16.24 -10.72 -4.33
N ALA A 28 16.14 -9.63 -5.10
CA ALA A 28 17.23 -9.08 -5.92
C ALA A 28 18.45 -8.66 -5.07
N SER A 29 18.22 -8.13 -3.86
CA SER A 29 19.32 -7.78 -2.96
C SER A 29 20.13 -8.99 -2.51
N ARG A 30 19.49 -10.17 -2.43
CA ARG A 30 20.17 -11.43 -2.10
C ARG A 30 20.88 -12.05 -3.30
N THR A 31 20.37 -11.89 -4.52
CA THR A 31 20.97 -12.46 -5.73
C THR A 31 22.15 -11.65 -6.23
N ASP A 32 21.97 -10.33 -6.33
CA ASP A 32 22.96 -9.42 -6.95
C ASP A 32 23.91 -8.79 -5.92
N GLY A 33 23.59 -8.91 -4.62
CA GLY A 33 24.41 -8.35 -3.53
C GLY A 33 24.48 -6.82 -3.50
N GLN A 34 23.70 -6.14 -4.33
CA GLN A 34 23.76 -4.68 -4.44
C GLN A 34 22.82 -4.00 -3.44
N THR A 35 23.37 -3.07 -2.67
CA THR A 35 22.68 -2.33 -1.60
C THR A 35 21.47 -1.54 -2.09
N GLN A 36 21.46 -1.13 -3.37
CA GLN A 36 20.35 -0.41 -3.99
C GLN A 36 19.03 -1.20 -3.98
N PHE A 37 19.09 -2.53 -4.13
CA PHE A 37 17.88 -3.36 -4.10
C PHE A 37 17.29 -3.47 -2.69
N LEU A 38 18.13 -3.37 -1.65
CA LEU A 38 17.68 -3.34 -0.26
C LEU A 38 16.97 -2.03 0.06
N VAL A 39 17.42 -0.90 -0.48
CA VAL A 39 16.73 0.39 -0.38
C VAL A 39 15.36 0.33 -1.06
N VAL A 40 15.28 -0.27 -2.26
CA VAL A 40 14.02 -0.49 -2.97
C VAL A 40 13.08 -1.38 -2.15
N ALA A 41 13.60 -2.44 -1.54
CA ALA A 41 12.82 -3.31 -0.66
C ALA A 41 12.20 -2.51 0.50
N PHE A 42 13.04 -1.75 1.21
CA PHE A 42 12.63 -0.94 2.34
C PHE A 42 11.57 0.10 1.95
N CYS A 43 11.79 0.80 0.84
CA CYS A 43 10.88 1.83 0.33
C CYS A 43 9.54 1.21 -0.09
N GLY A 44 9.56 0.03 -0.73
CA GLY A 44 8.36 -0.72 -1.10
C GLY A 44 7.52 -1.12 0.12
N PHE A 45 8.15 -1.68 1.16
CA PHE A 45 7.44 -2.04 2.40
C PHE A 45 6.91 -0.81 3.14
N LEU A 46 7.69 0.27 3.23
CA LEU A 46 7.23 1.52 3.86
C LEU A 46 6.02 2.11 3.12
N GLY A 47 6.08 2.13 1.78
CA GLY A 47 5.00 2.58 0.92
C GLY A 47 3.73 1.76 1.10
N ALA A 48 3.85 0.44 1.20
CA ALA A 48 2.73 -0.45 1.47
C ALA A 48 2.05 -0.14 2.82
N ILE A 49 2.83 0.04 3.89
CA ILE A 49 2.31 0.37 5.23
C ILE A 49 1.58 1.72 5.20
N TRP A 50 2.20 2.74 4.60
CA TRP A 50 1.64 4.08 4.54
C TRP A 50 0.33 4.13 3.73
N LEU A 51 0.30 3.47 2.57
CA LEU A 51 -0.91 3.38 1.76
C LEU A 51 -2.00 2.54 2.44
N SER A 52 -1.67 1.45 3.10
CA SER A 52 -2.64 0.66 3.87
C SER A 52 -3.29 1.50 4.97
N TYR A 53 -2.50 2.31 5.69
CA TYR A 53 -3.04 3.22 6.71
C TYR A 53 -3.94 4.30 6.10
N TYR A 54 -3.52 4.90 4.97
CA TYR A 54 -4.32 5.90 4.26
C TYR A 54 -5.63 5.30 3.72
N GLY A 55 -5.57 4.10 3.13
CA GLY A 55 -6.72 3.34 2.65
C GLY A 55 -7.70 3.01 3.77
N PHE A 56 -7.20 2.57 4.93
CA PHE A 56 -8.04 2.30 6.10
C PHE A 56 -8.74 3.57 6.60
N ARG A 57 -8.04 4.71 6.64
CA ARG A 57 -8.65 6.00 7.02
C ARG A 57 -9.68 6.50 6.00
N ALA A 58 -9.45 6.27 4.71
CA ALA A 58 -10.42 6.59 3.66
C ALA A 58 -11.67 5.70 3.77
N TYR A 59 -11.46 4.41 4.04
CA TYR A 59 -12.53 3.44 4.26
C TYR A 59 -13.34 3.77 5.53
N SER A 60 -12.67 4.11 6.63
CA SER A 60 -13.33 4.48 7.88
C SER A 60 -14.14 5.77 7.76
N LYS A 61 -13.70 6.76 6.96
CA LYS A 61 -14.54 7.93 6.64
C LYS A 61 -15.78 7.59 5.80
N LEU A 62 -15.68 6.59 4.93
CA LEU A 62 -16.78 6.17 4.06
C LEU A 62 -17.82 5.30 4.79
N PHE A 63 -17.39 4.43 5.69
CA PHE A 63 -18.27 3.51 6.43
C PHE A 63 -18.59 3.96 7.87
N GLY A 64 -17.71 4.72 8.52
CA GLY A 64 -17.88 5.21 9.88
C GLY A 64 -18.97 6.28 10.04
N HIS A 65 -19.36 6.97 8.96
CA HIS A 65 -20.48 7.92 9.02
C HIS A 65 -21.86 7.25 9.10
N ARG A 66 -21.94 5.91 8.97
CA ARG A 66 -23.17 5.13 9.15
C ARG A 66 -23.31 4.47 10.53
N GLY A 67 -22.44 4.79 11.50
CA GLY A 67 -22.50 4.24 12.87
C GLY A 67 -22.97 5.22 13.95
N GLY A 68 -23.42 6.43 13.60
CA GLY A 68 -23.75 7.50 14.54
C GLY A 68 -25.25 7.79 14.75
N HIS A 69 -26.12 6.83 14.45
CA HIS A 69 -27.55 6.92 14.80
C HIS A 69 -28.03 5.56 15.29
N ALA A 70 -27.82 5.29 16.58
CA ALA A 70 -28.65 4.44 17.41
C ALA A 70 -28.38 4.82 18.87
#